data_AF-A0AAN5NCN5-F1
#
_entry.id   AF-A0AAN5NCN5-F1
#
_cell.length_a   1.000
_cell.length_b   1.000
_cell.length_c   1.000
_cell.angle_alpha   90.00
_cell.angle_beta   90.00
_cell.angle_gamma   90.00
#
_symmetry.space_group_name_H-M   'P 1'
#
loop_
_entity.id
_entity.type
_entity.pdbx_description
1 polymer ?
#
loop_
_entity_poly.entity_id
_entity_poly.type
_entity_poly.pdbx_seq_one_letter_code
_entity_poly.pdbx_strand_id
1 'polypeptide(L)'
;KLLIKKVDVATGKEVPGAKIKVTCTEGLDKGKSFEFVSTDKEEEFTLKAGQYEFVETQAPKGYELNKEVGKFEITKEGQVVKCDVKDKATTGKLLIKKVDVTTGKEVPGAKIKITCIEGLDKGKSFEFVSIDKE
;
A
#
# COMPACT_ATOMS: atom_id res chain seq x y z
N LYS A 1 3.91 -0.77 -24.70
CA LYS A 1 4.59 -1.11 -23.43
C LYS A 1 3.80 -0.53 -22.27
N LEU A 2 3.57 -1.34 -21.26
CA LEU A 2 3.07 -0.91 -19.96
C LEU A 2 4.26 -0.79 -19.02
N LEU A 3 4.34 0.32 -18.30
CA LEU A 3 5.18 0.54 -17.14
C LEU A 3 4.23 0.71 -15.97
N ILE A 4 4.30 -0.17 -14.99
CA ILE A 4 3.38 -0.18 -13.86
C ILE A 4 4.16 -0.31 -12.58
N LYS A 5 3.74 0.42 -11.55
CA LYS A 5 4.33 0.28 -10.21
C LYS A 5 3.27 0.41 -9.13
N LYS A 6 3.58 -0.16 -7.98
CA LYS A 6 2.77 -0.07 -6.77
C LYS A 6 3.34 0.99 -5.86
N VAL A 7 2.51 1.92 -5.38
CA VAL A 7 2.96 3.00 -4.47
C VAL A 7 2.07 3.17 -3.25
N ASP A 8 2.65 3.65 -2.15
CA ASP A 8 1.93 4.10 -0.96
C ASP A 8 1.34 5.50 -1.21
N VAL A 9 0.05 5.67 -0.90
CA VAL A 9 -0.69 6.92 -1.14
C VAL A 9 -0.10 8.11 -0.38
N ALA A 10 0.44 7.89 0.82
CA ALA A 10 0.89 8.99 1.68
C ALA A 10 2.32 9.45 1.36
N THR A 11 3.20 8.51 0.99
CA THR A 11 4.63 8.75 0.82
C THR A 11 5.09 8.71 -0.63
N GLY A 12 4.29 8.14 -1.54
CA GLY A 12 4.64 7.93 -2.94
C GLY A 12 5.72 6.86 -3.16
N LYS A 13 6.18 6.19 -2.11
CA LYS A 13 7.22 5.15 -2.18
C LYS A 13 6.67 3.87 -2.79
N GLU A 14 7.53 3.14 -3.48
CA GLU A 14 7.23 1.82 -4.04
C GLU A 14 6.87 0.81 -2.94
N VAL A 15 5.89 -0.04 -3.23
CA VAL A 15 5.36 -1.02 -2.27
C VAL A 15 5.44 -2.43 -2.86
N PRO A 16 6.41 -3.26 -2.43
CA PRO A 16 6.51 -4.63 -2.91
C PRO A 16 5.47 -5.55 -2.27
N GLY A 17 5.03 -6.56 -3.02
CA GLY A 17 4.23 -7.68 -2.50
C GLY A 17 2.73 -7.64 -2.81
N ALA A 18 2.22 -6.59 -3.48
CA ALA A 18 0.87 -6.62 -4.05
C ALA A 18 0.80 -7.59 -5.23
N LYS A 19 -0.29 -8.35 -5.35
CA LYS A 19 -0.62 -9.09 -6.59
C LYS A 19 -1.55 -8.26 -7.45
N ILE A 20 -1.17 -8.04 -8.70
CA ILE A 20 -1.90 -7.23 -9.67
C ILE A 20 -2.20 -8.08 -10.89
N LYS A 21 -3.49 -8.17 -11.23
CA LYS A 21 -3.95 -8.86 -12.44
C LYS A 21 -4.25 -7.85 -13.53
N VAL A 22 -3.71 -8.08 -14.72
CA VAL A 22 -3.96 -7.29 -15.93
C VAL A 22 -4.74 -8.14 -16.92
N THR A 23 -5.83 -7.60 -17.48
CA THR A 23 -6.71 -8.29 -18.43
C THR A 23 -6.90 -7.43 -19.67
N CYS A 24 -6.74 -8.04 -20.85
CA CYS A 24 -7.09 -7.40 -22.12
C CYS A 24 -8.60 -7.52 -22.36
N THR A 25 -9.31 -6.40 -22.36
CA THR A 25 -10.77 -6.35 -22.54
C THR A 25 -11.17 -6.25 -24.01
N GLU A 26 -10.33 -5.63 -24.84
CA GLU A 26 -10.51 -5.46 -26.28
C GLU A 26 -9.18 -5.48 -27.05
N GLY A 27 -9.21 -5.83 -28.33
CA GLY A 27 -8.01 -5.84 -29.20
C GLY A 27 -7.44 -7.24 -29.45
N LEU A 28 -6.16 -7.29 -29.86
CA LEU A 28 -5.54 -8.50 -30.44
C LEU A 28 -5.40 -9.66 -29.46
N ASP A 29 -5.38 -9.38 -28.16
CA ASP A 29 -5.24 -10.38 -27.10
C ASP A 29 -6.48 -10.42 -26.19
N LYS A 30 -7.66 -9.99 -26.69
CA LYS A 30 -8.92 -9.95 -25.92
C LYS A 30 -9.16 -11.25 -25.15
N GLY A 31 -9.46 -11.11 -23.85
CA GLY A 31 -9.72 -12.21 -22.93
C GLY A 31 -8.48 -12.82 -22.28
N LYS A 32 -7.26 -12.48 -22.74
CA LYS A 32 -6.03 -12.90 -22.07
C LYS A 32 -5.78 -12.06 -20.83
N SER A 33 -5.23 -12.69 -19.81
CA SER A 33 -4.80 -12.03 -18.58
C SER A 33 -3.50 -12.62 -18.06
N PHE A 34 -2.79 -11.84 -17.25
CA PHE A 34 -1.63 -12.27 -16.49
C PHE A 34 -1.65 -11.59 -15.12
N GLU A 35 -0.93 -12.15 -14.17
CA GLU A 35 -0.76 -11.60 -12.83
C GLU A 35 0.73 -11.46 -12.52
N PHE A 36 1.10 -10.42 -11.78
CA PHE A 36 2.46 -10.22 -11.29
C PHE A 36 2.45 -9.74 -9.84
N VAL A 37 3.59 -9.89 -9.17
CA VAL A 37 3.82 -9.35 -7.83
C VAL A 37 4.67 -8.10 -7.96
N SER A 38 4.17 -6.99 -7.41
CA SER A 38 4.91 -5.71 -7.38
C SER A 38 6.21 -5.83 -6.60
N THR A 39 7.20 -5.05 -7.03
CA THR A 39 8.53 -4.97 -6.42
C THR A 39 8.80 -3.57 -5.88
N ASP A 40 10.04 -3.31 -5.47
CA ASP A 40 10.56 -1.99 -5.11
C ASP A 40 10.92 -1.13 -6.34
N LYS A 41 10.47 -1.54 -7.54
CA LYS A 41 10.80 -0.94 -8.83
C LYS A 41 9.56 -0.91 -9.73
N GLU A 42 9.70 -0.23 -10.87
CA GLU A 42 8.70 -0.24 -11.94
C GLU A 42 8.81 -1.53 -12.75
N GLU A 43 7.68 -2.18 -13.01
CA GLU A 43 7.58 -3.37 -13.85
C GLU A 43 7.24 -3.00 -15.30
N GLU A 44 7.94 -3.61 -16.26
CA GLU A 44 7.74 -3.40 -17.70
C GLU A 44 7.11 -4.61 -18.38
N PHE A 45 6.04 -4.38 -19.14
CA PHE A 45 5.37 -5.40 -19.95
C PHE A 45 5.20 -4.95 -21.41
N THR A 46 5.55 -5.84 -22.34
CA THR A 46 5.25 -5.63 -23.76
C THR A 46 3.87 -6.20 -24.07
N LEU A 47 2.96 -5.34 -24.48
CA LEU A 47 1.56 -5.66 -24.77
C LEU A 47 1.23 -5.28 -26.21
N LYS A 48 0.33 -6.05 -26.84
CA LYS A 48 -0.20 -5.73 -28.17
C LYS A 48 -1.20 -4.57 -28.10
N ALA A 49 -1.62 -4.10 -29.28
CA ALA A 49 -2.69 -3.11 -29.35
C ALA A 49 -4.01 -3.66 -28.80
N GLY A 50 -4.65 -2.87 -27.94
CA GLY A 50 -5.86 -3.24 -27.22
C GLY A 50 -6.17 -2.34 -26.03
N GLN A 51 -7.35 -2.54 -25.46
CA GLN A 51 -7.77 -1.95 -24.20
C GLN A 51 -7.57 -2.96 -23.08
N TYR A 52 -7.10 -2.45 -21.94
CA TYR A 52 -6.71 -3.26 -20.81
C TYR A 52 -7.28 -2.67 -19.53
N GLU A 53 -7.53 -3.56 -18.58
CA GLU A 53 -7.79 -3.19 -17.20
C GLU A 53 -6.82 -3.90 -16.26
N PHE A 54 -6.57 -3.29 -15.11
CA PHE A 54 -5.81 -3.91 -14.02
C PHE A 54 -6.55 -3.75 -12.70
N VAL A 55 -6.43 -4.79 -11.87
CA VAL A 55 -7.00 -4.83 -10.53
C VAL A 55 -5.97 -5.40 -9.56
N GLU A 56 -5.95 -4.89 -8.34
CA GLU A 56 -5.20 -5.52 -7.25
C GLU A 56 -6.01 -6.71 -6.71
N THR A 57 -5.42 -7.90 -6.74
CA THR A 57 -6.05 -9.14 -6.27
C THR A 57 -5.64 -9.49 -4.85
N GLN A 58 -4.49 -8.97 -4.40
CA GLN A 58 -3.99 -9.16 -3.04
C GLN A 58 -3.17 -7.95 -2.61
N ALA A 59 -3.55 -7.35 -1.49
CA ALA A 59 -2.82 -6.26 -0.88
C ALA A 59 -1.47 -6.74 -0.30
N PRO A 60 -0.43 -5.89 -0.30
CA PRO A 60 0.78 -6.10 0.47
C PRO A 60 0.50 -6.10 1.98
N LYS A 61 1.41 -6.69 2.76
CA LYS A 61 1.29 -6.71 4.23
C LYS A 61 1.30 -5.28 4.78
N GLY A 62 0.29 -4.94 5.58
CA GLY A 62 0.16 -3.63 6.23
C GLY A 62 -0.55 -2.58 5.38
N TYR A 63 -1.15 -2.96 4.25
CA TYR A 63 -1.92 -2.08 3.37
C TYR A 63 -3.36 -2.56 3.20
N GLU A 64 -4.24 -1.62 2.90
CA GLU A 64 -5.62 -1.89 2.50
C GLU A 64 -5.69 -2.31 1.02
N LEU A 65 -6.48 -3.35 0.71
CA LEU A 65 -6.69 -3.80 -0.67
C LEU A 65 -7.37 -2.69 -1.49
N ASN A 66 -6.71 -2.25 -2.56
CA ASN A 66 -7.30 -1.35 -3.53
C ASN A 66 -8.31 -2.10 -4.41
N LYS A 67 -9.57 -1.64 -4.38
CA LYS A 67 -10.68 -2.22 -5.17
C LYS A 67 -10.96 -1.46 -6.47
N GLU A 68 -10.21 -0.42 -6.77
CA GLU A 68 -10.35 0.34 -8.00
C GLU A 68 -9.90 -0.48 -9.21
N VAL A 69 -10.64 -0.35 -10.30
CA VAL A 69 -10.28 -0.94 -11.60
C VAL A 69 -9.59 0.14 -12.42
N GLY A 70 -8.28 -0.02 -12.62
CA GLY A 70 -7.53 0.83 -13.53
C GLY A 70 -7.75 0.41 -14.98
N LYS A 71 -7.77 1.37 -15.90
CA LYS A 71 -7.93 1.13 -17.34
C LYS A 71 -6.89 1.88 -18.14
N PHE A 72 -6.41 1.26 -19.21
CA PHE A 72 -5.49 1.89 -20.15
C PHE A 72 -5.60 1.27 -21.55
N GLU A 73 -5.02 1.93 -22.54
CA GLU A 73 -5.06 1.48 -23.93
C GLU A 73 -3.67 1.57 -24.59
N ILE A 74 -3.36 0.57 -25.41
CA ILE A 74 -2.22 0.56 -26.33
C ILE A 74 -2.79 0.67 -27.75
N THR A 75 -2.48 1.76 -28.44
CA THR A 75 -3.00 2.06 -29.78
C THR A 75 -1.96 1.92 -30.88
N LYS A 76 -0.67 2.08 -30.56
CA LYS A 76 0.42 2.12 -31.54
C LYS A 76 1.65 1.36 -31.04
N GLU A 77 2.45 0.86 -31.99
CA GLU A 77 3.74 0.27 -31.70
C GLU A 77 4.68 1.30 -31.04
N GLY A 78 5.46 0.85 -30.06
CA GLY A 78 6.37 1.71 -29.31
C GLY A 78 5.70 2.63 -28.27
N GLN A 79 4.37 2.72 -28.20
CA GLN A 79 3.68 3.51 -27.17
C GLN A 79 4.06 3.01 -25.76
N VAL A 80 4.37 3.94 -24.87
CA VAL A 80 4.62 3.68 -23.45
C VAL A 80 3.49 4.27 -22.62
N VAL A 81 2.84 3.43 -21.80
CA VAL A 81 1.82 3.84 -20.85
C VAL A 81 2.36 3.62 -19.44
N LYS A 82 2.19 4.61 -18.56
CA LYS A 82 2.59 4.55 -17.16
C LYS A 82 1.37 4.48 -16.25
N CYS A 83 1.37 3.55 -15.31
CA CYS A 83 0.28 3.36 -14.35
C CYS A 83 0.82 3.21 -12.92
N ASP A 84 0.19 3.92 -11.99
CA ASP A 84 0.43 3.77 -10.56
C ASP A 84 -0.75 3.05 -9.91
N VAL A 85 -0.49 1.95 -9.22
CA VAL A 85 -1.48 1.26 -8.37
C VAL A 85 -1.23 1.72 -6.93
N LYS A 86 -2.20 2.41 -6.33
CA LYS A 86 -2.01 3.13 -5.06
C LYS A 86 -2.66 2.40 -3.89
N ASP A 87 -1.95 2.22 -2.78
CA ASP A 87 -2.51 1.66 -1.55
C ASP A 87 -2.36 2.60 -0.38
N LYS A 88 -3.31 2.50 0.52
CA LYS A 88 -3.26 3.19 1.80
C LYS A 88 -2.74 2.22 2.87
N ALA A 89 -1.70 2.64 3.59
CA ALA A 89 -1.22 1.92 4.75
C ALA A 89 -2.35 1.74 5.79
N THR A 90 -2.48 0.53 6.34
CA THR A 90 -3.41 0.26 7.44
C THR A 90 -2.94 1.00 8.68
N THR A 91 -3.78 1.88 9.22
CA THR A 91 -3.49 2.63 10.44
C THR A 91 -4.35 2.16 11.62
N GLY A 92 -3.78 2.18 12.82
CA GLY A 92 -4.50 1.92 14.07
C GLY A 92 -4.44 3.10 15.04
N LYS A 93 -5.28 3.07 16.07
CA LYS A 93 -5.23 4.02 17.18
C LYS A 93 -4.79 3.31 18.46
N LEU A 94 -3.75 3.83 19.10
CA LEU A 94 -3.28 3.34 20.39
C LEU A 94 -3.73 4.31 21.49
N LEU A 95 -4.40 3.78 22.52
CA LEU A 95 -4.72 4.53 23.74
C LEU A 95 -4.00 3.88 24.91
N ILE A 96 -3.26 4.69 25.67
CA ILE A 96 -2.49 4.23 26.83
C ILE A 96 -2.89 5.05 28.04
N LYS A 97 -3.05 4.35 29.16
CA LYS A 97 -3.21 4.93 30.49
C LYS A 97 -2.15 4.35 31.39
N LYS A 98 -1.45 5.22 32.13
CA LYS A 98 -0.58 4.77 33.21
C LYS A 98 -1.37 4.86 34.51
N VAL A 99 -1.54 3.72 35.16
CA VAL A 99 -2.26 3.64 36.44
C VAL A 99 -1.36 3.13 37.55
N ASP A 100 -1.72 3.49 38.77
CA ASP A 100 -1.19 2.93 40.01
C ASP A 100 -1.79 1.53 40.24
N VAL A 101 -0.96 0.57 40.66
CA VAL A 101 -1.35 -0.83 40.77
C VAL A 101 -2.31 -1.10 41.93
N THR A 102 -2.26 -0.29 42.99
CA THR A 102 -3.04 -0.48 44.21
C THR A 102 -4.37 0.27 44.14
N THR A 103 -4.34 1.50 43.62
CA THR A 103 -5.48 2.43 43.64
C THR A 103 -6.22 2.50 42.31
N GLY A 104 -5.61 2.05 41.20
CA GLY A 104 -6.16 2.19 39.85
C GLY A 104 -6.22 3.63 39.32
N LYS A 105 -5.75 4.61 40.10
CA LYS A 105 -5.72 6.02 39.71
C LYS A 105 -4.68 6.28 38.64
N GLU A 106 -4.93 7.28 37.80
CA GLU A 106 -3.99 7.73 36.78
C GLU A 106 -2.72 8.29 37.44
N VAL A 107 -1.57 8.05 36.80
CA VAL A 107 -0.26 8.50 37.27
C VAL A 107 0.35 9.41 36.20
N PRO A 108 0.39 10.73 36.43
CA PRO A 108 0.98 11.68 35.50
C PRO A 108 2.52 11.69 35.61
N GLY A 109 3.19 12.22 34.60
CA GLY A 109 4.64 12.47 34.60
C GLY A 109 5.52 11.30 34.17
N ALA A 110 4.95 10.12 33.87
CA ALA A 110 5.71 8.99 33.38
C ALA A 110 6.12 9.21 31.91
N LYS A 111 7.42 9.14 31.62
CA LYS A 111 7.93 9.15 30.24
C LYS A 111 7.74 7.76 29.64
N ILE A 112 6.96 7.68 28.56
CA ILE A 112 6.65 6.43 27.86
C ILE A 112 7.22 6.53 26.45
N LYS A 113 8.00 5.51 26.06
CA LYS A 113 8.53 5.33 24.71
C LYS A 113 7.85 4.13 24.05
N ILE A 114 7.38 4.32 22.83
CA ILE A 114 6.80 3.27 22.01
C ILE A 114 7.65 3.12 20.77
N THR A 115 8.00 1.89 20.44
CA THR A 115 8.82 1.57 19.27
C THR A 115 8.10 0.52 18.45
N CYS A 116 7.94 0.79 17.16
CA CYS A 116 7.45 -0.19 16.22
C CYS A 116 8.56 -1.22 15.96
N ILE A 117 8.35 -2.46 16.41
CA ILE A 117 9.34 -3.54 16.27
C ILE A 117 9.28 -4.24 14.90
N GLU A 118 8.13 -4.17 14.23
CA GLU A 118 7.86 -4.81 12.94
C GLU A 118 6.76 -4.07 12.15
N GLY A 119 6.76 -4.22 10.83
CA GLY A 119 5.78 -3.61 9.93
C GLY A 119 6.31 -2.37 9.20
N LEU A 120 5.40 -1.58 8.62
CA LEU A 120 5.74 -0.44 7.76
C LEU A 120 6.55 0.65 8.48
N ASP A 121 6.28 0.83 9.77
CA ASP A 121 6.94 1.81 10.61
C ASP A 121 8.09 1.22 11.43
N LYS A 122 8.60 0.03 11.09
CA LYS A 122 9.66 -0.65 11.87
C LYS A 122 10.82 0.29 12.15
N GLY A 123 11.19 0.38 13.43
CA GLY A 123 12.26 1.25 13.94
C GLY A 123 11.83 2.67 14.27
N LYS A 124 10.63 3.11 13.88
CA LYS A 124 10.09 4.40 14.35
C LYS A 124 9.72 4.29 15.83
N SER A 125 10.02 5.35 16.57
CA SER A 125 9.60 5.51 17.95
C SER A 125 8.89 6.84 18.15
N PHE A 126 7.97 6.87 19.10
CA PHE A 126 7.42 8.12 19.63
C PHE A 126 7.44 8.07 21.16
N GLU A 127 7.64 9.25 21.75
CA GLU A 127 7.76 9.44 23.19
C GLU A 127 6.71 10.44 23.65
N PHE A 128 6.06 10.17 24.77
CA PHE A 128 5.13 11.10 25.40
C PHE A 128 5.20 10.98 26.92
N VAL A 129 4.71 12.01 27.60
CA VAL A 129 4.58 12.01 29.06
C VAL A 129 3.13 11.67 29.40
N SER A 130 2.89 10.76 30.35
CA SER A 130 1.55 10.51 30.84
C SER A 130 0.98 11.78 31.45
N ILE A 131 -0.23 12.11 31.05
CA ILE A 131 -1.00 13.23 31.58
C ILE A 131 -2.22 12.65 32.29
N ASP A 132 -2.65 13.30 33.37
CA ASP A 132 -3.98 13.06 33.89
C ASP A 132 -4.98 13.65 32.90
N LYS A 133 -6.07 12.93 32.61
CA LYS A 133 -7.25 13.58 32.06
C LYS A 133 -7.88 14.40 33.18
N GLU A 134 -7.71 15.73 33.12
CA GLU A 134 -8.58 16.67 33.87
C GLU A 134 -10.06 16.36 33.62
#